data_AF-V6TB28-F1
#
_entry.id   AF-V6TB28-F1
#
_cell.length_a   1.000
_cell.length_b   1.000
_cell.length_c   1.000
_cell.angle_alpha   90.00
_cell.angle_beta   90.00
_cell.angle_gamma   90.00
#
_symmetry.space_group_name_H-M   'P 1'
#
loop_
_entity.id
_entity.type
_entity.pdbx_description
1 polymer ?
#
loop_
_entity_poly.entity_id
_entity_poly.type
_entity_poly.pdbx_seq_one_letter_code
_entity_poly.pdbx_strand_id
1 'polypeptide(L)'
;MLGICLATDLEPRACMQAASTPEGPVVIGTGQGPNGVSSKMYLISKNVAELATIRAPDIVHPRQNYAMCSLLNRCGLFLHGGSNPRLGCLNDSMFFFYLQVTGTTVRASRVHLQNHIICPRQLHSCCSIGDDFVFLAGGKDKSYTSLYDAYVIDIRTGYCHRVDTTIPDGLTDFTLVYHSDSIWFIGGLAGGRTPSAVIYEYHLDHCTWTKRAMPKPRYRHMSFLWREYLIFILGFTEDDRQARDITFYNMEADVWMSSSDCGLPSPVPGSGYWEVPHRHNCAGAIVGDNILVYGGLDQTGNYLCDLWAIPLRYYESVYGGISNISSATPELVTNVNYTPQYSIHENMNHCNAENTLEKKT
;
A
#
# COMPACT_ATOMS: atom_id res chain seq x y z
N MET A 1 -15.92 -2.40 -4.99
CA MET A 1 -14.68 -2.38 -5.79
C MET A 1 -14.52 -3.75 -6.45
N LEU A 2 -14.30 -3.83 -7.76
CA LEU A 2 -14.19 -5.11 -8.48
C LEU A 2 -12.74 -5.44 -8.84
N GLY A 3 -12.37 -6.70 -8.70
CA GLY A 3 -11.06 -7.22 -9.06
C GLY A 3 -11.08 -8.71 -9.36
N ILE A 4 -9.93 -9.23 -9.79
CA ILE A 4 -9.70 -10.65 -10.03
C ILE A 4 -8.79 -11.17 -8.92
N CYS A 5 -9.19 -12.26 -8.27
CA CYS A 5 -8.32 -12.95 -7.31
C CYS A 5 -7.31 -13.80 -8.07
N LEU A 6 -6.02 -13.50 -7.89
CA LEU A 6 -4.91 -14.15 -8.59
C LEU A 6 -4.31 -15.30 -7.79
N ALA A 7 -4.37 -15.23 -6.46
CA ALA A 7 -3.86 -16.25 -5.55
C ALA A 7 -4.53 -16.13 -4.18
N THR A 8 -4.60 -17.23 -3.43
CA THR A 8 -5.20 -17.28 -2.06
C THR A 8 -4.35 -18.05 -1.05
N ASP A 9 -3.20 -18.55 -1.47
CA ASP A 9 -2.36 -19.51 -0.75
C ASP A 9 -0.97 -18.96 -0.41
N LEU A 10 -0.79 -17.64 -0.51
CA LEU A 10 0.44 -16.98 -0.09
C LEU A 10 0.54 -16.95 1.45
N GLU A 11 1.67 -16.51 1.99
CA GLU A 11 1.79 -16.39 3.45
C GLU A 11 0.89 -15.23 3.94
N PRO A 12 0.04 -15.41 4.96
CA PRO A 12 -0.80 -14.33 5.47
C PRO A 12 0.03 -13.19 6.08
N ARG A 13 -0.20 -11.94 5.65
CA ARG A 13 0.60 -10.78 6.09
C ARG A 13 -0.16 -9.46 6.07
N ALA A 14 0.31 -8.52 6.89
CA ALA A 14 -0.14 -7.14 6.95
C ALA A 14 1.01 -6.19 7.32
N CYS A 15 0.71 -4.89 7.34
CA CYS A 15 1.63 -3.81 7.74
C CYS A 15 2.91 -3.78 6.88
N MET A 16 2.71 -4.05 5.61
CA MET A 16 3.71 -4.22 4.56
C MET A 16 3.55 -3.14 3.50
N GLN A 17 4.56 -2.99 2.65
CA GLN A 17 4.51 -2.13 1.49
C GLN A 17 4.69 -2.97 0.21
N ALA A 18 4.16 -2.49 -0.90
CA ALA A 18 4.56 -2.98 -2.22
C ALA A 18 5.02 -1.81 -3.08
N ALA A 19 5.92 -2.10 -4.01
CA ALA A 19 6.40 -1.14 -4.98
C ALA A 19 6.80 -1.86 -6.26
N SER A 20 6.73 -1.13 -7.38
CA SER A 20 7.10 -1.65 -8.69
C SER A 20 7.79 -0.55 -9.50
N THR A 21 8.74 -0.94 -10.34
CA THR A 21 9.38 -0.05 -11.34
C THR A 21 8.77 -0.34 -12.71
N PRO A 22 8.71 0.59 -13.66
CA PRO A 22 8.05 0.40 -14.97
C PRO A 22 8.42 -0.90 -15.71
N GLU A 23 9.67 -1.32 -15.65
CA GLU A 23 10.18 -2.52 -16.33
C GLU A 23 10.41 -3.73 -15.40
N GLY A 24 10.36 -3.53 -14.08
CA GLY A 24 10.68 -4.56 -13.09
C GLY A 24 9.44 -5.25 -12.49
N PRO A 25 9.60 -6.36 -11.75
CA PRO A 25 8.50 -7.02 -11.06
C PRO A 25 7.85 -6.11 -10.00
N VAL A 26 6.68 -6.51 -9.50
CA VAL A 26 6.14 -5.96 -8.25
C VAL A 26 6.83 -6.65 -7.09
N VAL A 27 7.25 -5.90 -6.09
CA VAL A 27 7.80 -6.46 -4.87
C VAL A 27 6.87 -6.19 -3.73
N ILE A 28 6.46 -7.28 -3.08
CA ILE A 28 5.79 -7.23 -1.79
C ILE A 28 6.87 -7.37 -0.73
N GLY A 29 7.04 -6.32 0.06
CA GLY A 29 8.03 -6.27 1.11
C GLY A 29 7.70 -7.15 2.33
N THR A 30 8.48 -6.96 3.39
CA THR A 30 8.24 -7.65 4.68
C THR A 30 6.96 -7.15 5.34
N GLY A 31 6.50 -7.86 6.35
CA GLY A 31 5.35 -7.46 7.16
C GLY A 31 5.22 -8.35 8.38
N GLN A 32 4.08 -8.22 9.05
CA GLN A 32 3.70 -9.09 10.16
C GLN A 32 2.67 -10.10 9.68
N GLY A 33 2.86 -11.37 10.04
CA GLY A 33 1.88 -12.44 9.89
C GLY A 33 1.48 -13.02 11.25
N PRO A 34 0.74 -14.13 11.27
CA PRO A 34 0.28 -14.80 12.50
C PRO A 34 1.44 -15.20 13.44
N ASN A 35 2.61 -15.50 12.86
CA ASN A 35 3.80 -15.94 13.60
C ASN A 35 4.79 -14.80 13.90
N GLY A 36 4.38 -13.54 13.71
CA GLY A 36 5.21 -12.36 13.90
C GLY A 36 5.76 -11.79 12.59
N VAL A 37 6.80 -10.96 12.71
CA VAL A 37 7.43 -10.29 11.56
C VAL A 37 8.22 -11.27 10.68
N SER A 38 8.03 -11.18 9.36
CA SER A 38 8.65 -12.06 8.36
C SER A 38 9.77 -11.33 7.61
N SER A 39 10.92 -11.98 7.34
CA SER A 39 12.00 -11.43 6.49
C SER A 39 11.73 -11.60 4.99
N LYS A 40 10.78 -12.47 4.65
CA LYS A 40 10.50 -12.86 3.27
C LYS A 40 9.92 -11.68 2.50
N MET A 41 10.27 -11.55 1.23
CA MET A 41 9.57 -10.71 0.27
C MET A 41 9.13 -11.57 -0.90
N TYR A 42 8.15 -11.09 -1.66
CA TYR A 42 7.69 -11.72 -2.89
C TYR A 42 7.96 -10.83 -4.09
N LEU A 43 8.26 -11.47 -5.22
CA LEU A 43 8.21 -10.83 -6.52
C LEU A 43 6.98 -11.34 -7.27
N ILE A 44 6.29 -10.46 -7.97
CA ILE A 44 5.22 -10.83 -8.88
C ILE A 44 5.62 -10.33 -10.27
N SER A 45 5.63 -11.22 -11.26
CA SER A 45 5.89 -10.84 -12.64
C SER A 45 4.78 -9.90 -13.13
N LYS A 46 5.15 -8.89 -13.92
CA LYS A 46 4.18 -7.93 -14.47
C LYS A 46 3.24 -8.55 -15.49
N ASN A 47 3.68 -9.63 -16.13
CA ASN A 47 2.79 -10.51 -16.87
C ASN A 47 2.05 -11.35 -15.83
N VAL A 48 0.91 -10.84 -15.37
CA VAL A 48 0.02 -11.36 -14.30
C VAL A 48 -0.35 -12.85 -14.45
N ALA A 49 0.05 -13.50 -15.56
CA ALA A 49 -0.07 -14.93 -15.81
C ALA A 49 0.92 -15.81 -15.01
N GLU A 50 2.02 -15.27 -14.46
CA GLU A 50 3.00 -16.08 -13.70
C GLU A 50 3.35 -15.47 -12.34
N LEU A 51 2.79 -16.06 -11.28
CA LEU A 51 3.20 -15.76 -9.92
C LEU A 51 4.43 -16.59 -9.56
N ALA A 52 5.61 -15.99 -9.68
CA ALA A 52 6.85 -16.62 -9.26
C ALA A 52 7.21 -16.22 -7.83
N THR A 53 7.12 -17.14 -6.86
CA THR A 53 7.65 -16.87 -5.51
C THR A 53 9.18 -16.82 -5.58
N ILE A 54 9.75 -15.62 -5.53
CA ILE A 54 11.19 -15.45 -5.38
C ILE A 54 11.47 -15.11 -3.93
N ARG A 55 12.26 -15.96 -3.27
CA ARG A 55 12.84 -15.65 -1.97
C ARG A 55 13.86 -14.53 -2.16
N ALA A 56 13.43 -13.30 -1.96
CA ALA A 56 14.35 -12.18 -1.95
C ALA A 56 15.40 -12.36 -0.83
N PRO A 57 16.62 -11.81 -0.97
CA PRO A 57 17.65 -11.89 0.06
C PRO A 57 17.10 -11.44 1.40
N ASP A 58 17.39 -12.21 2.46
CA ASP A 58 16.88 -11.94 3.79
C ASP A 58 17.25 -10.51 4.20
N ILE A 59 16.23 -9.67 4.30
CA ILE A 59 16.34 -8.39 4.99
C ILE A 59 16.85 -8.69 6.40
N VAL A 60 17.95 -8.05 6.79
CA VAL A 60 18.67 -8.33 8.05
C VAL A 60 17.73 -8.31 9.26
N HIS A 61 16.72 -7.44 9.24
CA HIS A 61 15.71 -7.33 10.28
C HIS A 61 14.30 -7.37 9.69
N PRO A 62 13.54 -8.47 9.90
CA PRO A 62 12.09 -8.49 9.66
C PRO A 62 11.42 -7.26 10.26
N ARG A 63 10.49 -6.65 9.54
CA ARG A 63 9.91 -5.36 9.96
C ARG A 63 8.51 -5.14 9.40
N GLN A 64 7.78 -4.27 10.07
CA GLN A 64 6.49 -3.73 9.67
C GLN A 64 6.51 -2.21 9.75
N ASN A 65 5.47 -1.54 9.24
CA ASN A 65 5.28 -0.09 9.40
C ASN A 65 6.46 0.76 8.90
N TYR A 66 7.20 0.26 7.91
CA TYR A 66 8.31 0.96 7.25
C TYR A 66 7.80 1.72 6.03
N ALA A 67 8.65 2.61 5.51
CA ALA A 67 8.41 3.26 4.23
C ALA A 67 9.18 2.55 3.11
N MET A 68 8.56 2.44 1.94
CA MET A 68 9.16 1.88 0.73
C MET A 68 8.67 2.61 -0.51
N CYS A 69 9.56 2.87 -1.46
CA CYS A 69 9.21 3.44 -2.76
C CYS A 69 10.06 2.84 -3.88
N SER A 70 9.60 2.99 -5.13
CA SER A 70 10.34 2.56 -6.31
C SER A 70 11.31 3.63 -6.81
N LEU A 71 12.46 3.17 -7.30
CA LEU A 71 13.50 3.96 -7.94
C LEU A 71 13.36 3.73 -9.45
N LEU A 72 12.52 4.54 -10.08
CA LEU A 72 11.88 4.29 -11.37
C LEU A 72 12.86 3.81 -12.45
N ASN A 73 13.82 4.65 -12.89
CA ASN A 73 14.74 4.29 -13.97
C ASN A 73 15.99 3.53 -13.48
N ARG A 74 16.09 3.25 -12.18
CA ARG A 74 17.22 2.49 -11.59
C ARG A 74 16.91 1.02 -11.39
N CYS A 75 15.71 0.56 -11.78
CA CYS A 75 15.25 -0.81 -11.54
C CYS A 75 15.51 -1.22 -10.09
N GLY A 76 15.05 -0.40 -9.14
CA GLY A 76 15.29 -0.67 -7.74
C GLY A 76 14.22 -0.15 -6.81
N LEU A 77 14.37 -0.44 -5.53
CA LEU A 77 13.52 0.05 -4.45
C LEU A 77 14.37 0.60 -3.31
N PHE A 78 13.81 1.57 -2.61
CA PHE A 78 14.33 2.05 -1.35
C PHE A 78 13.41 1.64 -0.21
N LEU A 79 13.98 1.18 0.91
CA LEU A 79 13.28 0.87 2.15
C LEU A 79 13.96 1.57 3.32
N HIS A 80 13.17 2.14 4.24
CA HIS A 80 13.70 2.74 5.46
C HIS A 80 12.84 2.45 6.70
N GLY A 81 13.53 2.25 7.82
CA GLY A 81 12.95 2.27 9.15
C GLY A 81 11.95 1.14 9.39
N GLY A 82 10.85 1.46 10.06
CA GLY A 82 9.83 0.51 10.52
C GLY A 82 10.08 0.03 11.94
N SER A 83 9.36 -1.00 12.35
CA SER A 83 9.50 -1.60 13.67
C SER A 83 9.58 -3.12 13.62
N ASN A 84 10.29 -3.67 14.59
CA ASN A 84 10.37 -5.09 14.88
C ASN A 84 10.01 -5.28 16.36
N PRO A 85 9.06 -6.16 16.72
CA PRO A 85 8.66 -6.37 18.11
C PRO A 85 9.81 -6.71 19.07
N ARG A 86 10.90 -7.30 18.57
CA ARG A 86 12.09 -7.66 19.37
C ARG A 86 13.17 -6.57 19.37
N LEU A 87 13.26 -5.75 18.33
CA LEU A 87 14.33 -4.75 18.16
C LEU A 87 13.88 -3.30 18.38
N GLY A 88 12.58 -3.05 18.44
CA GLY A 88 12.00 -1.71 18.49
C GLY A 88 11.94 -1.02 17.12
N CYS A 89 11.95 0.31 17.12
CA CYS A 89 12.01 1.11 15.90
C CYS A 89 13.39 1.02 15.25
N LEU A 90 13.39 0.97 13.92
CA LEU A 90 14.59 0.84 13.08
C LEU A 90 14.86 2.18 12.36
N ASN A 91 16.11 2.42 11.99
CA ASN A 91 16.54 3.54 11.12
C ASN A 91 17.50 3.11 10.01
N ASP A 92 17.67 1.82 9.76
CA ASP A 92 18.49 1.36 8.65
C ASP A 92 17.77 1.55 7.31
N SER A 93 18.57 1.87 6.28
CA SER A 93 18.12 2.01 4.90
C SER A 93 18.66 0.87 4.05
N MET A 94 17.87 0.40 3.09
CA MET A 94 18.28 -0.64 2.15
C MET A 94 17.86 -0.26 0.73
N PHE A 95 18.72 -0.63 -0.22
CA PHE A 95 18.42 -0.57 -1.63
C PHE A 95 18.26 -1.98 -2.17
N PHE A 96 17.23 -2.18 -2.96
CA PHE A 96 17.06 -3.38 -3.76
C PHE A 96 17.33 -2.98 -5.20
N PHE A 97 18.29 -3.62 -5.86
CA PHE A 97 18.51 -3.48 -7.30
C PHE A 97 18.11 -4.78 -7.98
N TYR A 98 17.26 -4.68 -9.01
CA TYR A 98 17.06 -5.77 -9.96
C TYR A 98 18.19 -5.68 -10.97
N LEU A 99 19.06 -6.68 -10.98
CA LEU A 99 19.88 -6.88 -12.16
C LEU A 99 18.92 -7.40 -13.23
N GLN A 100 18.80 -6.63 -14.30
CA GLN A 100 18.07 -6.87 -15.55
C GLN A 100 17.83 -8.35 -15.85
N VAL A 101 16.65 -8.65 -16.41
CA VAL A 101 16.10 -9.99 -16.70
C VAL A 101 17.12 -10.95 -17.32
N THR A 102 17.88 -11.62 -16.46
CA THR A 102 18.35 -12.99 -16.64
C THR A 102 17.74 -13.79 -15.49
N GLY A 103 16.45 -14.13 -15.64
CA GLY A 103 15.67 -14.82 -14.62
C GLY A 103 15.03 -13.88 -13.60
N THR A 104 15.12 -14.21 -12.32
CA THR A 104 14.24 -13.69 -11.26
C THR A 104 14.95 -13.13 -10.03
N THR A 105 16.26 -12.88 -10.07
CA THR A 105 17.03 -12.59 -8.86
C THR A 105 16.88 -11.13 -8.38
N VAL A 106 16.44 -10.94 -7.14
CA VAL A 106 16.58 -9.66 -6.39
C VAL A 106 17.94 -9.61 -5.74
N ARG A 107 18.69 -8.51 -5.91
CA ARG A 107 19.87 -8.24 -5.07
C ARG A 107 19.58 -7.09 -4.14
N ALA A 108 19.64 -7.36 -2.85
CA ALA A 108 19.57 -6.34 -1.81
C ALA A 108 20.99 -5.90 -1.46
N SER A 109 21.20 -4.59 -1.36
CA SER A 109 22.42 -3.99 -0.82
C SER A 109 22.03 -3.05 0.30
N ARG A 110 22.58 -3.26 1.48
CA ARG A 110 22.48 -2.28 2.56
C ARG A 110 23.35 -1.10 2.18
N VAL A 111 22.80 0.10 2.31
CA VAL A 111 23.57 1.33 2.17
C VAL A 111 23.68 1.98 3.53
N HIS A 112 24.91 2.32 3.89
CA HIS A 112 25.15 3.21 5.01
C HIS A 112 24.94 4.64 4.49
N LEU A 113 23.89 5.30 4.97
CA LEU A 113 23.67 6.69 4.63
C LEU A 113 24.85 7.52 5.14
N GLN A 114 25.44 8.34 4.29
CA GLN A 114 26.41 9.33 4.71
C GLN A 114 25.66 10.41 5.49
N ASN A 115 26.24 10.87 6.59
CA ASN A 115 25.58 11.80 7.50
C ASN A 115 24.21 11.25 7.99
N HIS A 116 24.22 10.03 8.55
CA HIS A 116 22.99 9.37 9.01
C HIS A 116 22.38 10.09 10.22
N ILE A 117 21.50 11.05 9.91
CA ILE A 117 20.82 11.91 10.89
C ILE A 117 19.37 11.49 11.16
N ILE A 118 18.84 10.52 10.41
CA ILE A 118 17.46 10.08 10.54
C ILE A 118 17.31 9.22 11.80
N CYS A 119 16.47 9.67 12.73
CA CYS A 119 16.15 8.90 13.93
C CYS A 119 15.32 7.64 13.61
N PRO A 120 15.39 6.58 14.45
CA PRO A 120 14.51 5.41 14.34
C PRO A 120 13.05 5.77 14.34
N ARG A 121 12.31 5.28 13.34
CA ARG A 121 10.93 5.68 13.09
C ARG A 121 10.08 4.62 12.38
N GLN A 122 8.77 4.71 12.58
CA GLN A 122 7.74 3.88 11.95
C GLN A 122 6.53 4.71 11.54
N LEU A 123 5.63 4.15 10.72
CA LEU A 123 4.39 4.80 10.25
C LEU A 123 4.65 6.11 9.48
N HIS A 124 5.87 6.25 8.98
CA HIS A 124 6.33 7.32 8.11
C HIS A 124 6.16 6.87 6.66
N SER A 125 6.36 7.79 5.72
CA SER A 125 6.24 7.50 4.30
C SER A 125 7.42 8.05 3.51
N CYS A 126 7.62 7.53 2.30
CA CYS A 126 8.65 7.99 1.38
C CYS A 126 8.17 7.89 -0.07
N CYS A 127 8.73 8.73 -0.93
CA CYS A 127 8.53 8.68 -2.38
C CYS A 127 9.84 9.04 -3.10
N SER A 128 9.97 8.60 -4.35
CA SER A 128 11.08 8.99 -5.21
C SER A 128 10.83 10.38 -5.81
N ILE A 129 11.89 11.19 -5.85
CA ILE A 129 11.94 12.45 -6.60
C ILE A 129 12.84 12.17 -7.81
N GLY A 130 12.20 11.98 -8.97
CA GLY A 130 12.88 11.48 -10.16
C GLY A 130 13.60 10.15 -9.87
N ASP A 131 14.84 10.03 -10.36
CA ASP A 131 15.64 8.78 -10.26
C ASP A 131 16.74 8.83 -9.20
N ASP A 132 17.03 10.02 -8.69
CA ASP A 132 18.26 10.27 -7.94
C ASP A 132 18.01 10.53 -6.47
N PHE A 133 16.78 10.85 -6.08
CA PHE A 133 16.47 11.25 -4.73
C PHE A 133 15.27 10.51 -4.16
N VAL A 134 15.28 10.32 -2.84
CA VAL A 134 14.12 9.88 -2.07
C VAL A 134 13.78 10.95 -1.06
N PHE A 135 12.50 11.31 -1.01
CA PHE A 135 11.93 12.12 0.05
C PHE A 135 11.33 11.23 1.12
N LEU A 136 11.65 11.49 2.38
CA LEU A 136 11.19 10.72 3.53
C LEU A 136 10.68 11.66 4.62
N ALA A 137 9.53 11.36 5.22
CA ALA A 137 8.88 12.34 6.10
C ALA A 137 8.06 11.70 7.23
N GLY A 138 8.02 12.39 8.37
CA GLY A 138 7.03 12.18 9.43
C GLY A 138 7.12 10.83 10.14
N GLY A 139 5.95 10.34 10.57
CA GLY A 139 5.80 9.11 11.33
C GLY A 139 5.98 9.31 12.84
N LYS A 140 6.37 8.24 13.53
CA LYS A 140 6.60 8.21 14.98
C LYS A 140 7.98 7.68 15.31
N ASP A 141 8.61 8.26 16.32
CA ASP A 141 9.87 7.77 16.87
C ASP A 141 9.68 6.56 17.81
N LYS A 142 10.77 6.11 18.42
CA LYS A 142 10.77 5.02 19.43
C LYS A 142 9.91 5.30 20.67
N SER A 143 9.64 6.58 20.95
CA SER A 143 8.82 7.05 22.07
C SER A 143 7.37 7.25 21.66
N TYR A 144 6.99 6.85 20.43
CA TYR A 144 5.68 7.08 19.82
C TYR A 144 5.31 8.57 19.67
N THR A 145 6.30 9.45 19.67
CA THR A 145 6.11 10.89 19.44
C THR A 145 6.05 11.15 17.95
N SER A 146 5.03 11.91 17.51
CA SER A 146 4.91 12.33 16.12
C SER A 146 6.11 13.16 15.69
N LEU A 147 6.60 12.86 14.49
CA LEU A 147 7.74 13.53 13.87
C LEU A 147 7.26 14.57 12.87
N TYR A 148 7.97 15.69 12.83
CA TYR A 148 7.65 16.86 12.00
C TYR A 148 8.75 17.16 10.97
N ASP A 149 9.70 16.24 10.83
CA ASP A 149 10.89 16.40 10.02
C ASP A 149 10.81 15.64 8.69
N ALA A 150 11.47 16.19 7.68
CA ALA A 150 11.62 15.56 6.37
C ALA A 150 13.09 15.50 5.95
N TYR A 151 13.41 14.55 5.10
CA TYR A 151 14.75 14.29 4.60
C TYR A 151 14.73 14.02 3.10
N VAL A 152 15.76 14.50 2.42
CA VAL A 152 16.09 14.14 1.05
C VAL A 152 17.36 13.29 1.08
N ILE A 153 17.29 12.13 0.45
CA ILE A 153 18.38 11.17 0.37
C ILE A 153 18.83 11.11 -1.08
N ASP A 154 20.09 11.48 -1.34
CA ASP A 154 20.74 11.22 -2.63
C ASP A 154 21.09 9.74 -2.72
N ILE A 155 20.48 9.05 -3.67
CA ILE A 155 20.63 7.62 -3.88
C ILE A 155 22.00 7.25 -4.45
N ARG A 156 22.64 8.15 -5.19
CA ARG A 156 23.95 7.92 -5.80
C ARG A 156 25.07 8.00 -4.78
N THR A 157 24.99 8.97 -3.87
CA THR A 157 26.04 9.21 -2.87
C THR A 157 25.71 8.59 -1.52
N GLY A 158 24.44 8.27 -1.26
CA GLY A 158 23.93 7.89 0.04
C GLY A 158 23.84 9.07 1.02
N TYR A 159 24.06 10.31 0.56
CA TYR A 159 24.05 11.47 1.43
C TYR A 159 22.63 11.83 1.85
N CYS A 160 22.42 12.03 3.15
CA CYS A 160 21.15 12.40 3.73
C CYS A 160 21.15 13.88 4.15
N HIS A 161 20.22 14.64 3.60
CA HIS A 161 19.97 16.03 3.96
C HIS A 161 18.66 16.14 4.72
N ARG A 162 18.65 16.86 5.84
CA ARG A 162 17.40 17.28 6.49
C ARG A 162 16.85 18.47 5.71
N VAL A 163 15.57 18.41 5.37
CA VAL A 163 14.85 19.52 4.74
C VAL A 163 14.52 20.55 5.81
N ASP A 164 14.80 21.82 5.55
CA ASP A 164 14.45 22.92 6.45
C ASP A 164 12.97 23.27 6.31
N THR A 165 12.15 22.38 6.86
CA THR A 165 10.69 22.49 6.85
C THR A 165 10.12 21.81 8.09
N THR A 166 8.88 22.15 8.43
CA THR A 166 8.11 21.48 9.48
C THR A 166 6.86 20.90 8.86
N ILE A 167 6.73 19.58 8.87
CA ILE A 167 5.55 18.89 8.35
C ILE A 167 4.34 19.31 9.17
N PRO A 168 3.25 19.78 8.56
CA PRO A 168 2.04 20.14 9.29
C PRO A 168 1.47 18.95 10.07
N ASP A 169 0.91 19.22 11.25
CA ASP A 169 0.09 18.29 12.05
C ASP A 169 0.74 16.98 12.51
N GLY A 170 2.04 16.74 12.30
CA GLY A 170 2.73 15.55 12.81
C GLY A 170 2.12 14.24 12.32
N LEU A 171 1.99 14.12 10.99
CA LEU A 171 1.27 13.04 10.32
C LEU A 171 1.90 11.65 10.53
N THR A 172 1.03 10.64 10.69
CA THR A 172 1.37 9.20 10.60
C THR A 172 0.40 8.47 9.69
N ASP A 173 0.76 7.29 9.21
CA ASP A 173 -0.14 6.44 8.40
C ASP A 173 -0.67 7.14 7.13
N PHE A 174 0.08 8.13 6.64
CA PHE A 174 -0.17 8.90 5.43
C PHE A 174 0.63 8.32 4.27
N THR A 175 0.32 8.77 3.06
CA THR A 175 1.05 8.41 1.85
C THR A 175 1.76 9.63 1.27
N LEU A 176 2.90 9.40 0.62
CA LEU A 176 3.64 10.42 -0.11
C LEU A 176 3.60 10.15 -1.60
N VAL A 177 3.39 11.22 -2.36
CA VAL A 177 3.43 11.21 -3.82
C VAL A 177 4.25 12.41 -4.29
N TYR A 178 5.17 12.18 -5.21
CA TYR A 178 5.86 13.26 -5.92
C TYR A 178 5.15 13.51 -7.25
N HIS A 179 4.78 14.76 -7.51
CA HIS A 179 4.11 15.19 -8.73
C HIS A 179 4.43 16.66 -9.01
N SER A 180 4.81 16.97 -10.26
CA SER A 180 5.03 18.35 -10.74
C SER A 180 5.86 19.22 -9.79
N ASP A 181 7.04 18.74 -9.40
CA ASP A 181 7.97 19.43 -8.47
C ASP A 181 7.45 19.70 -7.05
N SER A 182 6.41 18.97 -6.66
CA SER A 182 5.83 19.02 -5.32
C SER A 182 5.77 17.65 -4.67
N ILE A 183 5.85 17.65 -3.34
CA ILE A 183 5.62 16.47 -2.50
C ILE A 183 4.25 16.59 -1.85
N TRP A 184 3.37 15.65 -2.17
CA TRP A 184 2.02 15.58 -1.68
C TRP A 184 1.95 14.61 -0.51
N PHE A 185 1.58 15.11 0.65
CA PHE A 185 1.30 14.36 1.86
C PHE A 185 -0.20 14.18 1.97
N ILE A 186 -0.64 12.94 1.85
CA ILE A 186 -2.05 12.68 1.66
C ILE A 186 -2.62 11.96 2.87
N GLY A 187 -3.58 12.60 3.52
CA GLY A 187 -4.35 12.04 4.64
C GLY A 187 -3.48 11.68 5.84
N GLY A 188 -3.70 10.47 6.36
CA GLY A 188 -3.08 9.96 7.57
C GLY A 188 -3.79 10.41 8.84
N LEU A 189 -3.08 10.27 9.96
CA LEU A 189 -3.51 10.67 11.29
C LEU A 189 -2.73 11.91 11.75
N ALA A 190 -3.41 13.03 11.88
CA ALA A 190 -2.90 14.24 12.53
C ALA A 190 -2.71 14.00 14.03
N GLY A 191 -1.54 14.39 14.55
CA GLY A 191 -1.10 14.09 15.91
C GLY A 191 -1.08 12.59 16.22
N GLY A 192 -1.07 11.75 15.18
CA GLY A 192 -1.20 10.30 15.29
C GLY A 192 -2.54 9.80 15.85
N ARG A 193 -3.61 10.62 15.79
CA ARG A 193 -4.94 10.29 16.33
C ARG A 193 -6.11 10.67 15.43
N THR A 194 -6.07 11.84 14.80
CA THR A 194 -7.23 12.40 14.09
C THR A 194 -7.12 12.12 12.59
N PRO A 195 -8.04 11.36 11.99
CA PRO A 195 -8.08 11.17 10.54
C PRO A 195 -8.08 12.51 9.79
N SER A 196 -7.15 12.67 8.85
CA SER A 196 -6.99 13.89 8.07
C SER A 196 -7.64 13.77 6.70
N ALA A 197 -8.44 14.79 6.35
CA ALA A 197 -9.01 15.00 5.02
C ALA A 197 -8.20 16.04 4.22
N VAL A 198 -6.93 16.24 4.57
CA VAL A 198 -6.08 17.26 3.96
C VAL A 198 -5.00 16.59 3.12
N ILE A 199 -4.78 17.13 1.92
CA ILE A 199 -3.56 16.94 1.15
C ILE A 199 -2.70 18.18 1.39
N TYR A 200 -1.53 17.97 1.96
CA TYR A 200 -0.51 19.00 2.08
C TYR A 200 0.44 18.89 0.90
N GLU A 201 0.62 19.99 0.18
CA GLU A 201 1.49 20.06 -0.99
C GLU A 201 2.70 20.93 -0.64
N TYR A 202 3.87 20.32 -0.57
CA TYR A 202 5.15 20.98 -0.33
C TYR A 202 5.85 21.25 -1.66
N HIS A 203 5.94 22.52 -2.03
CA HIS A 203 6.57 22.99 -3.27
C HIS A 203 8.09 23.03 -3.08
N LEU A 204 8.83 22.24 -3.87
CA LEU A 204 10.28 22.08 -3.69
C LEU A 204 11.10 23.30 -4.14
N ASP A 205 10.57 24.10 -5.05
CA ASP A 205 11.20 25.29 -5.62
C ASP A 205 11.24 26.48 -4.64
N HIS A 206 10.14 26.68 -3.91
CA HIS A 206 9.93 27.80 -3.01
C HIS A 206 9.94 27.40 -1.54
N CYS A 207 10.03 26.10 -1.24
CA CYS A 207 9.96 25.54 0.11
C CYS A 207 8.69 25.97 0.86
N THR A 208 7.56 26.09 0.16
CA THR A 208 6.28 26.53 0.73
C THR A 208 5.26 25.39 0.81
N TRP A 209 4.26 25.58 1.66
CA TRP A 209 3.16 24.64 1.82
C TRP A 209 1.86 25.23 1.28
N THR A 210 1.11 24.38 0.59
CA THR A 210 -0.29 24.62 0.26
C THR A 210 -1.15 23.46 0.76
N LYS A 211 -2.47 23.66 0.84
CA LYS A 211 -3.41 22.66 1.33
C LYS A 211 -4.55 22.47 0.33
N ARG A 212 -5.00 21.23 0.20
CA ARG A 212 -6.22 20.86 -0.54
C ARG A 212 -7.08 19.97 0.34
N ALA A 213 -8.39 20.05 0.14
CA ALA A 213 -9.35 19.20 0.85
C ALA A 213 -9.62 17.92 0.07
N MET A 214 -9.72 16.81 0.79
CA MET A 214 -10.27 15.54 0.31
C MET A 214 -11.75 15.44 0.70
N PRO A 215 -12.59 14.72 -0.06
CA PRO A 215 -14.00 14.54 0.26
C PRO A 215 -14.23 13.87 1.62
N LYS A 216 -13.30 13.00 2.02
CA LYS A 216 -13.32 12.26 3.29
C LYS A 216 -11.90 12.09 3.80
N PRO A 217 -11.69 12.08 5.13
CA PRO A 217 -10.38 11.75 5.68
C PRO A 217 -10.04 10.30 5.42
N ARG A 218 -8.75 10.02 5.27
CA ARG A 218 -8.24 8.67 5.02
C ARG A 218 -6.93 8.41 5.73
N TYR A 219 -6.76 7.25 6.35
CA TYR A 219 -5.49 6.81 6.93
C TYR A 219 -5.28 5.31 6.73
N ARG A 220 -4.01 4.84 6.72
CA ARG A 220 -3.64 3.46 6.33
C ARG A 220 -4.21 3.04 4.97
N HIS A 221 -4.40 4.04 4.12
CA HIS A 221 -4.83 3.88 2.74
C HIS A 221 -3.61 3.74 1.84
N MET A 222 -3.84 3.37 0.58
CA MET A 222 -2.82 3.45 -0.46
C MET A 222 -3.20 4.56 -1.43
N SER A 223 -2.19 5.28 -1.93
CA SER A 223 -2.34 6.30 -2.96
C SER A 223 -1.47 5.95 -4.16
N PHE A 224 -1.99 6.13 -5.37
CA PHE A 224 -1.25 5.89 -6.60
C PHE A 224 -1.43 7.04 -7.57
N LEU A 225 -0.36 7.41 -8.27
CA LEU A 225 -0.48 8.19 -9.51
C LEU A 225 -0.72 7.24 -10.67
N TRP A 226 -1.72 7.57 -11.48
CA TRP A 226 -2.00 6.88 -12.72
C TRP A 226 -2.51 7.92 -13.73
N ARG A 227 -1.67 8.26 -14.71
CA ARG A 227 -1.93 9.33 -15.69
C ARG A 227 -2.20 10.65 -14.96
N GLU A 228 -3.24 11.41 -15.33
CA GLU A 228 -3.63 12.63 -14.61
C GLU A 228 -4.41 12.41 -13.30
N TYR A 229 -4.55 11.15 -12.84
CA TYR A 229 -5.32 10.82 -11.65
C TYR A 229 -4.44 10.46 -10.46
N LEU A 230 -4.78 11.05 -9.31
CA LEU A 230 -4.41 10.54 -8.01
C LEU A 230 -5.52 9.62 -7.50
N ILE A 231 -5.17 8.38 -7.21
CA ILE A 231 -6.10 7.32 -6.82
C ILE A 231 -5.92 6.98 -5.36
N PHE A 232 -7.01 6.89 -4.61
CA PHE A 232 -7.07 6.45 -3.22
C PHE A 232 -7.88 5.17 -3.11
N ILE A 233 -7.35 4.23 -2.35
CA ILE A 233 -7.97 2.93 -2.21
C ILE A 233 -7.73 2.36 -0.81
N LEU A 234 -8.78 1.70 -0.28
CA LEU A 234 -8.77 0.98 0.99
C LEU A 234 -8.34 1.87 2.19
N GLY A 235 -8.10 1.25 3.34
CA GLY A 235 -7.78 1.93 4.59
C GLY A 235 -9.03 2.31 5.39
N PHE A 236 -8.92 3.36 6.18
CA PHE A 236 -9.95 3.81 7.10
C PHE A 236 -10.33 5.26 6.85
N THR A 237 -11.56 5.60 7.25
CA THR A 237 -12.15 6.94 7.22
C THR A 237 -12.43 7.42 8.65
N GLU A 238 -13.36 8.36 8.85
CA GLU A 238 -13.80 8.78 10.19
C GLU A 238 -14.36 7.61 11.01
N ASP A 239 -14.25 7.72 12.33
CA ASP A 239 -14.72 6.72 13.30
C ASP A 239 -14.19 5.30 13.04
N ASP A 240 -12.98 5.17 12.47
CA ASP A 240 -12.34 3.90 12.12
C ASP A 240 -13.19 3.03 11.17
N ARG A 241 -14.06 3.68 10.37
CA ARG A 241 -14.85 2.97 9.34
C ARG A 241 -13.96 2.64 8.17
N GLN A 242 -13.98 1.39 7.74
CA GLN A 242 -13.22 0.96 6.58
C GLN A 242 -13.74 1.60 5.29
N ALA A 243 -12.81 2.13 4.50
CA ALA A 243 -13.09 2.63 3.17
C ALA A 243 -13.53 1.49 2.25
N ARG A 244 -14.62 1.70 1.52
CA ARG A 244 -15.18 0.73 0.56
C ARG A 244 -15.04 1.15 -0.90
N ASP A 245 -14.61 2.39 -1.10
CA ASP A 245 -14.54 3.08 -2.37
C ASP A 245 -13.11 3.13 -2.91
N ILE A 246 -13.01 3.23 -4.24
CA ILE A 246 -11.86 3.87 -4.87
C ILE A 246 -12.26 5.32 -5.12
N THR A 247 -11.41 6.25 -4.72
CA THR A 247 -11.59 7.67 -5.03
C THR A 247 -10.52 8.10 -6.00
N PHE A 248 -10.93 8.84 -7.03
CA PHE A 248 -10.06 9.44 -8.03
C PHE A 248 -10.08 10.94 -7.83
N TYR A 249 -8.93 11.57 -8.01
CA TYR A 249 -8.80 13.00 -8.09
C TYR A 249 -8.12 13.33 -9.42
N ASN A 250 -8.87 13.97 -10.32
CA ASN A 250 -8.30 14.49 -11.56
C ASN A 250 -7.51 15.77 -11.21
N MET A 251 -6.19 15.70 -11.35
CA MET A 251 -5.31 16.79 -10.93
C MET A 251 -5.35 17.98 -11.89
N GLU A 252 -5.69 17.76 -13.17
CA GLU A 252 -5.83 18.83 -14.17
C GLU A 252 -7.16 19.57 -14.04
N ALA A 253 -8.26 18.82 -13.87
CA ALA A 253 -9.59 19.38 -13.74
C ALA A 253 -9.91 19.87 -12.32
N ASP A 254 -9.12 19.48 -11.32
CA ASP A 254 -9.36 19.73 -9.89
C ASP A 254 -10.72 19.18 -9.42
N VAL A 255 -11.02 17.94 -9.81
CA VAL A 255 -12.31 17.29 -9.52
C VAL A 255 -12.12 15.92 -8.85
N TRP A 256 -12.90 15.70 -7.81
CA TRP A 256 -13.01 14.42 -7.11
C TRP A 256 -14.11 13.55 -7.69
N MET A 257 -13.83 12.25 -7.81
CA MET A 257 -14.77 11.26 -8.35
C MET A 257 -14.70 9.98 -7.51
N SER A 258 -15.85 9.37 -7.25
CA SER A 258 -15.94 8.10 -6.56
C SER A 258 -16.15 6.96 -7.56
N SER A 259 -15.64 5.77 -7.23
CA SER A 259 -15.98 4.52 -7.93
C SER A 259 -17.48 4.25 -8.06
N SER A 260 -18.30 4.77 -7.15
CA SER A 260 -19.77 4.72 -7.25
C SER A 260 -20.31 5.49 -8.46
N ASP A 261 -19.62 6.55 -8.85
CA ASP A 261 -20.02 7.45 -9.93
C ASP A 261 -19.63 6.84 -11.29
N CYS A 262 -18.72 5.86 -11.28
CA CYS A 262 -18.23 5.15 -12.46
C CYS A 262 -19.18 4.08 -13.01
N GLY A 263 -20.39 3.92 -12.47
CA GLY A 263 -21.38 2.97 -13.00
C GLY A 263 -20.83 1.54 -13.21
N LEU A 264 -19.98 1.06 -12.28
CA LEU A 264 -19.30 -0.22 -12.44
C LEU A 264 -20.29 -1.34 -12.79
N PRO A 265 -19.97 -2.22 -13.75
CA PRO A 265 -20.84 -3.34 -14.08
C PRO A 265 -21.03 -4.21 -12.83
N SER A 266 -22.28 -4.59 -12.53
CA SER A 266 -22.54 -5.57 -11.48
C SER A 266 -21.71 -6.83 -11.76
N PRO A 267 -21.11 -7.49 -10.75
CA PRO A 267 -20.33 -8.71 -10.97
C PRO A 267 -21.17 -9.72 -11.74
N VAL A 268 -20.79 -9.94 -13.01
CA VAL A 268 -21.51 -10.86 -13.89
C VAL A 268 -21.06 -12.27 -13.53
N PRO A 269 -21.98 -13.20 -13.19
CA PRO A 269 -21.63 -14.59 -12.93
C PRO A 269 -20.81 -15.17 -14.10
N GLY A 270 -19.65 -15.76 -13.80
CA GLY A 270 -18.73 -16.32 -14.81
C GLY A 270 -17.71 -15.34 -15.41
N SER A 271 -17.73 -14.05 -15.04
CA SER A 271 -16.76 -13.06 -15.55
C SER A 271 -15.36 -13.14 -14.91
N GLY A 272 -15.21 -13.89 -13.82
CA GLY A 272 -13.97 -13.95 -13.03
C GLY A 272 -13.72 -12.71 -12.14
N TYR A 273 -14.57 -11.69 -12.22
CA TYR A 273 -14.52 -10.50 -11.37
C TYR A 273 -15.37 -10.67 -10.13
N TRP A 274 -14.80 -10.30 -8.99
CA TRP A 274 -15.45 -10.37 -7.69
C TRP A 274 -15.27 -9.05 -6.94
N GLU A 275 -16.14 -8.82 -5.96
CA GLU A 275 -15.90 -7.76 -5.00
C GLU A 275 -14.64 -8.06 -4.20
N VAL A 276 -13.69 -7.13 -4.18
CA VAL A 276 -12.45 -7.26 -3.41
C VAL A 276 -12.81 -7.21 -1.92
N PRO A 277 -12.47 -8.24 -1.12
CA PRO A 277 -12.79 -8.26 0.30
C PRO A 277 -12.17 -7.08 1.04
N HIS A 278 -12.90 -6.59 2.04
CA HIS A 278 -12.45 -5.52 2.91
C HIS A 278 -11.12 -5.84 3.59
N ARG A 279 -10.23 -4.87 3.57
CA ARG A 279 -8.89 -5.01 4.14
C ARG A 279 -8.25 -3.66 4.47
N HIS A 280 -7.34 -3.68 5.43
CA HIS A 280 -6.45 -2.56 5.73
C HIS A 280 -5.03 -3.05 6.00
N ASN A 281 -4.05 -2.14 6.07
CA ASN A 281 -2.63 -2.48 6.21
C ASN A 281 -2.14 -3.49 5.16
N CYS A 282 -2.76 -3.46 3.97
CA CYS A 282 -2.38 -4.26 2.84
C CYS A 282 -1.23 -3.58 2.08
N ALA A 283 -0.54 -4.36 1.25
CA ALA A 283 0.43 -3.82 0.32
C ALA A 283 -0.23 -3.68 -1.06
N GLY A 284 0.12 -2.65 -1.80
CA GLY A 284 -0.34 -2.50 -3.17
C GLY A 284 0.63 -1.72 -4.03
N ALA A 285 0.56 -1.98 -5.33
CA ALA A 285 1.39 -1.33 -6.34
C ALA A 285 0.63 -1.24 -7.66
N ILE A 286 0.92 -0.20 -8.44
CA ILE A 286 0.38 -0.05 -9.79
C ILE A 286 1.24 -0.77 -10.82
N VAL A 287 0.60 -1.51 -11.72
CA VAL A 287 1.21 -2.28 -12.82
C VAL A 287 0.40 -2.09 -14.09
N GLY A 288 0.91 -1.27 -15.01
CA GLY A 288 0.14 -0.86 -16.18
C GLY A 288 -1.17 -0.23 -15.73
N ASP A 289 -2.29 -0.74 -16.24
CA ASP A 289 -3.64 -0.30 -15.87
C ASP A 289 -4.29 -1.15 -14.77
N ASN A 290 -3.50 -1.71 -13.85
CA ASN A 290 -4.01 -2.49 -12.71
C ASN A 290 -3.38 -2.03 -11.40
N ILE A 291 -4.17 -2.05 -10.33
CA ILE A 291 -3.66 -2.01 -8.96
C ILE A 291 -3.59 -3.44 -8.46
N LEU A 292 -2.40 -3.90 -8.09
CA LEU A 292 -2.25 -5.14 -7.32
C LEU A 292 -2.44 -4.83 -5.84
N VAL A 293 -3.20 -5.67 -5.14
CA VAL A 293 -3.42 -5.57 -3.70
C VAL A 293 -3.18 -6.94 -3.08
N TYR A 294 -2.33 -6.99 -2.07
CA TYR A 294 -1.96 -8.22 -1.40
C TYR A 294 -2.20 -8.13 0.10
N GLY A 295 -2.75 -9.21 0.66
CA GLY A 295 -2.93 -9.42 2.09
C GLY A 295 -3.63 -8.27 2.80
N GLY A 296 -3.10 -7.91 3.96
CA GLY A 296 -3.71 -7.00 4.92
C GLY A 296 -4.40 -7.74 6.06
N LEU A 297 -5.26 -7.01 6.77
CA LEU A 297 -6.11 -7.55 7.82
C LEU A 297 -7.57 -7.36 7.42
N ASP A 298 -8.40 -8.38 7.69
CA ASP A 298 -9.86 -8.25 7.59
C ASP A 298 -10.45 -7.44 8.76
N GLN A 299 -11.78 -7.29 8.77
CA GLN A 299 -12.52 -6.59 9.83
C GLN A 299 -12.36 -7.20 11.23
N THR A 300 -12.07 -8.49 11.30
CA THR A 300 -11.86 -9.20 12.56
C THR A 300 -10.39 -9.22 12.99
N GLY A 301 -9.49 -8.66 12.18
CA GLY A 301 -8.06 -8.63 12.42
C GLY A 301 -7.33 -9.91 11.99
N ASN A 302 -7.94 -10.77 11.17
CA ASN A 302 -7.22 -11.92 10.61
C ASN A 302 -6.30 -11.47 9.48
N TYR A 303 -5.11 -12.08 9.43
CA TYR A 303 -4.17 -11.87 8.33
C TYR A 303 -4.70 -12.50 7.04
N LEU A 304 -4.67 -11.72 5.97
CA LEU A 304 -5.07 -12.14 4.63
C LEU A 304 -3.85 -12.59 3.82
N CYS A 305 -4.06 -13.58 2.95
CA CYS A 305 -3.04 -14.23 2.12
C CYS A 305 -3.35 -14.18 0.62
N ASP A 306 -4.35 -13.40 0.23
CA ASP A 306 -4.83 -13.31 -1.12
C ASP A 306 -4.18 -12.15 -1.89
N LEU A 307 -4.02 -12.35 -3.20
CA LEU A 307 -3.56 -11.35 -4.15
C LEU A 307 -4.69 -11.00 -5.11
N TRP A 308 -4.96 -9.72 -5.28
CA TRP A 308 -6.00 -9.19 -6.14
C TRP A 308 -5.41 -8.27 -7.20
N ALA A 309 -5.95 -8.33 -8.41
CA ALA A 309 -5.74 -7.33 -9.45
C ALA A 309 -7.03 -6.54 -9.67
N ILE A 310 -6.94 -5.22 -9.54
CA ILE A 310 -8.04 -4.28 -9.75
C ILE A 310 -7.75 -3.51 -11.04
N PRO A 311 -8.47 -3.82 -12.13
CA PRO A 311 -8.27 -3.12 -13.40
C PRO A 311 -8.83 -1.69 -13.38
N LEU A 312 -8.00 -0.74 -13.76
CA LEU A 312 -8.31 0.69 -13.81
C LEU A 312 -9.12 1.09 -15.05
N ARG A 313 -9.05 0.32 -16.14
CA ARG A 313 -9.78 0.61 -17.41
C ARG A 313 -11.30 0.78 -17.26
N TYR A 314 -11.93 0.11 -16.28
CA TYR A 314 -13.37 0.27 -16.06
C TYR A 314 -13.71 1.67 -15.56
N TYR A 315 -12.78 2.27 -14.84
CA TYR A 315 -12.89 3.62 -14.34
C TYR A 315 -12.50 4.63 -15.43
N GLU A 316 -11.70 4.25 -16.44
CA GLU A 316 -11.35 5.10 -17.59
C GLU A 316 -12.54 5.38 -18.53
N SER A 317 -13.36 4.36 -18.80
CA SER A 317 -14.46 4.43 -19.78
C SER A 317 -15.56 5.46 -19.45
N VAL A 318 -15.59 5.96 -18.21
CA VAL A 318 -16.55 6.97 -17.75
C VAL A 318 -16.01 8.39 -17.92
N TYR A 319 -14.69 8.56 -18.07
CA TYR A 319 -14.05 9.88 -17.97
C TYR A 319 -13.14 10.24 -19.16
N GLY A 320 -12.83 9.30 -20.06
CA GLY A 320 -12.15 9.59 -21.33
C GLY A 320 -13.13 9.66 -22.51
N GLY A 321 -13.32 10.84 -23.10
CA GLY A 321 -14.05 10.96 -24.37
C GLY A 321 -13.31 10.26 -25.53
N ILE A 322 -13.86 9.16 -26.05
CA ILE A 322 -13.66 8.50 -27.38
C ILE A 322 -12.18 8.17 -27.73
N SER A 323 -11.74 6.91 -27.93
CA SER A 323 -12.09 6.01 -29.03
C SER A 323 -11.35 4.66 -28.91
N ASN A 324 -11.94 3.63 -29.52
CA ASN A 324 -11.40 2.28 -29.77
C ASN A 324 -11.23 1.38 -28.55
N ILE A 325 -12.37 0.90 -28.07
CA ILE A 325 -12.47 -0.35 -27.33
C ILE A 325 -11.98 -1.48 -28.27
N SER A 326 -10.70 -1.83 -28.18
CA SER A 326 -10.28 -3.17 -28.55
C SER A 326 -10.99 -4.12 -27.58
N SER A 327 -11.85 -4.98 -28.11
CA SER A 327 -12.61 -5.99 -27.38
C SER A 327 -11.74 -7.11 -26.80
N ALA A 328 -10.42 -6.92 -26.71
CA ALA A 328 -9.53 -7.88 -26.09
C ALA A 328 -9.66 -7.77 -24.57
N THR A 329 -10.60 -8.52 -24.00
CA THR A 329 -10.42 -9.10 -22.67
C THR A 329 -9.01 -9.68 -22.60
N PRO A 330 -8.15 -9.26 -21.66
CA PRO A 330 -7.01 -10.09 -21.30
C PRO A 330 -7.63 -11.42 -20.88
N GLU A 331 -7.32 -12.49 -21.62
CA GLU A 331 -7.48 -13.85 -21.12
C GLU A 331 -6.54 -14.00 -19.94
N LEU A 332 -6.94 -13.45 -18.79
CA LEU A 332 -6.35 -13.76 -17.50
C LEU A 332 -6.90 -15.11 -17.12
N VAL A 333 -6.06 -16.12 -17.31
CA VAL A 333 -6.34 -17.52 -17.02
C VAL A 333 -6.92 -17.63 -15.61
N THR A 334 -8.22 -17.93 -15.53
CA THR A 334 -8.94 -18.25 -14.31
C THR A 334 -8.50 -19.62 -13.81
N ASN A 335 -7.35 -19.70 -13.14
CA ASN A 335 -6.85 -20.96 -12.57
C ASN A 335 -7.07 -21.08 -11.06
N VAL A 336 -7.85 -20.21 -10.44
CA VAL A 336 -8.20 -20.34 -9.03
C VAL A 336 -9.71 -20.54 -8.90
N ASN A 337 -10.11 -21.76 -8.50
CA ASN A 337 -11.46 -22.05 -8.01
C ASN A 337 -11.69 -21.28 -6.71
N TYR A 338 -11.92 -19.97 -6.80
CA TYR A 338 -12.29 -19.15 -5.66
C TYR A 338 -13.81 -19.10 -5.56
N THR A 339 -14.36 -19.84 -4.60
CA THR A 339 -15.71 -19.63 -4.09
C THR A 339 -15.58 -18.96 -2.72
N PRO A 340 -16.03 -17.71 -2.54
CA PRO A 340 -16.01 -17.08 -1.23
C PRO A 340 -16.91 -17.87 -0.27
N GLN A 341 -16.32 -18.47 0.78
CA GLN A 341 -17.08 -19.05 1.87
C GLN A 341 -17.62 -17.91 2.74
N TYR A 342 -18.83 -17.46 2.47
CA TYR A 342 -19.60 -16.67 3.42
C TYR A 342 -20.16 -17.64 4.48
N SER A 343 -19.61 -17.64 5.69
CA SER A 343 -20.31 -18.22 6.84
C SER A 343 -21.48 -17.30 7.19
N ILE A 344 -22.63 -17.59 6.59
CA ILE A 344 -23.91 -17.09 7.09
C ILE A 344 -24.12 -17.82 8.41
N HIS A 345 -23.85 -17.16 9.54
CA HIS A 345 -24.36 -17.63 10.82
C HIS A 345 -25.88 -17.44 10.80
N GLU A 346 -26.59 -18.44 10.27
CA GLU A 346 -28.01 -18.60 10.52
C GLU A 346 -28.20 -18.89 12.01
N ASN A 347 -28.91 -17.98 12.67
CA ASN A 347 -29.48 -18.18 13.99
C ASN A 347 -30.37 -19.43 13.97
N MET A 348 -29.89 -20.53 14.55
CA MET A 348 -30.76 -21.60 15.01
C MET A 348 -30.91 -21.51 16.52
N ASN A 349 -31.99 -20.82 16.93
CA ASN A 349 -32.70 -21.13 18.16
C ASN A 349 -33.23 -22.56 18.05
N HIS A 350 -32.84 -23.44 18.96
CA HIS A 350 -33.75 -24.48 19.45
C HIS A 350 -33.49 -24.80 20.92
N CYS A 351 -34.58 -24.67 21.68
CA CYS A 351 -34.74 -24.98 23.09
C CYS A 351 -34.51 -26.46 23.45
N ASN A 352 -34.21 -26.64 24.74
CA ASN A 352 -34.55 -27.75 25.64
C ASN A 352 -33.90 -29.12 25.42
N ALA A 353 -33.11 -29.54 26.42
CA ALA A 353 -33.48 -30.70 27.23
C ALA A 353 -32.79 -30.63 28.60
N GLU A 354 -33.61 -30.80 29.63
CA GLU A 354 -33.28 -30.97 31.03
C GLU A 354 -32.31 -32.15 31.26
N ASN A 355 -31.47 -32.06 32.28
CA ASN A 355 -31.20 -33.20 33.14
C ASN A 355 -30.75 -32.75 34.53
N THR A 356 -31.72 -32.81 35.43
CA THR A 356 -31.60 -32.76 36.89
C THR A 356 -31.20 -34.15 37.42
N LEU A 357 -30.60 -34.15 38.62
CA LEU A 357 -30.41 -35.28 39.57
C LEU A 357 -29.19 -36.19 39.28
N GLU A 358 -28.40 -36.65 40.25
CA GLU A 358 -28.61 -36.75 41.69
C GLU A 358 -27.26 -36.93 42.41
N LYS A 359 -27.08 -36.25 43.56
CA LYS A 359 -26.19 -36.71 44.64
C LYS A 359 -26.91 -37.82 45.41
N LYS A 360 -26.20 -38.92 45.70
CA LYS A 360 -26.30 -39.85 46.84
C LYS A 360 -25.03 -40.72 46.71
N THR A 361 -24.19 -40.98 47.71
CA THR A 361 -24.29 -40.97 49.17
C THR A 361 -22.87 -40.92 49.72
#